data_AF-A0A096PB66-F1
#
_entry.id   AF-A0A096PB66-F1
#
_cell.length_a   1.000
_cell.length_b   1.000
_cell.length_c   1.000
_cell.angle_alpha   90.00
_cell.angle_beta   90.00
_cell.angle_gamma   90.00
#
_symmetry.space_group_name_H-M   'P 1'
#
loop_
_entity.id
_entity.type
_entity.pdbx_description
1 polymer ?
#
loop_
_entity_poly.entity_id
_entity_poly.type
_entity_poly.pdbx_seq_one_letter_code
_entity_poly.pdbx_strand_id
1 'polypeptide(L)'
;MGGTTTWERWDSLLPNGTVNPGEMTSFNHYSFGSVANWMHQVIGGIAPLEPGYKAISIAPIPGGNITHASARLVTGYGTVSTNWRLTDAGFHLKVRIPPNTKAEINLPGTDKKEIVGSGLYEFHQLT
;
A
#
# COMPACT_ATOMS: atom_id res chain seq x y z
N MET A 1 16.86 1.16 -19.24
CA MET A 1 15.91 0.13 -19.70
C MET A 1 14.50 0.67 -19.50
N GLY A 2 13.60 0.53 -20.48
CA GLY A 2 12.25 1.13 -20.48
C GLY A 2 11.13 0.13 -20.17
N GLY A 3 11.26 -0.66 -19.10
CA GLY A 3 10.26 -1.66 -18.74
C GLY A 3 8.92 -1.05 -18.32
N THR A 4 7.82 -1.60 -18.84
CA THR A 4 6.44 -1.17 -18.53
C THR A 4 5.58 -2.28 -17.90
N THR A 5 6.20 -3.45 -17.66
CA THR A 5 5.64 -4.66 -17.04
C THR A 5 6.70 -5.28 -16.14
N THR A 6 6.31 -6.15 -15.20
CA THR A 6 7.28 -6.98 -14.46
C THR A 6 7.73 -8.14 -15.34
N TRP A 7 9.00 -8.50 -15.22
CA TRP A 7 9.63 -9.51 -16.07
C TRP A 7 9.78 -10.82 -15.32
N GLU A 8 9.91 -11.93 -16.05
CA GLU A 8 10.07 -13.26 -15.48
C GLU A 8 11.37 -13.41 -14.69
N ARG A 9 12.41 -12.72 -15.14
CA ARG A 9 13.72 -12.70 -14.50
C ARG A 9 14.07 -11.27 -14.12
N TRP A 10 14.85 -11.13 -13.05
CA TRP A 10 15.46 -9.85 -12.69
C TRP A 10 16.31 -9.28 -13.82
N ASP A 11 16.91 -10.17 -14.61
CA ASP A 11 17.86 -9.91 -15.66
C ASP A 11 17.35 -10.38 -17.04
N SER A 12 16.02 -10.34 -17.29
CA SER A 12 15.46 -10.65 -18.62
C SER A 12 16.12 -9.79 -19.72
N LEU A 13 16.49 -8.54 -19.40
CA LEU A 13 17.40 -7.71 -20.18
C LEU A 13 18.67 -7.48 -19.38
N LEU A 14 19.83 -7.85 -19.94
CA LEU A 14 21.13 -7.62 -19.31
C LEU A 14 21.54 -6.15 -19.43
N PRO A 15 22.43 -5.63 -18.54
CA PRO A 15 22.84 -4.23 -18.56
C PRO A 15 23.41 -3.73 -19.90
N ASN A 16 23.98 -4.63 -20.70
CA ASN A 16 24.52 -4.35 -22.05
C ASN A 16 23.43 -4.28 -23.14
N GLY A 17 22.15 -4.49 -22.80
CA GLY A 17 21.02 -4.44 -23.73
C GLY A 17 20.70 -5.75 -24.44
N THR A 18 21.42 -6.85 -24.18
CA THR A 18 21.09 -8.16 -24.76
C THR A 18 20.06 -8.89 -23.89
N VAL A 19 19.18 -9.67 -24.53
CA VAL A 19 18.22 -10.54 -23.83
C VAL A 19 18.98 -11.64 -23.08
N ASN A 20 18.44 -12.05 -21.92
CA ASN A 20 18.95 -13.18 -21.17
C ASN A 20 19.09 -14.43 -22.07
N PRO A 21 20.23 -15.16 -22.05
CA PRO A 21 20.44 -16.31 -22.93
C PRO A 21 19.67 -17.57 -22.51
N GLY A 22 19.01 -17.58 -21.35
CA GLY A 22 18.18 -18.69 -20.93
C GLY A 22 17.00 -18.92 -21.88
N GLU A 23 16.69 -20.18 -22.16
CA GLU A 23 15.64 -20.60 -23.10
C GLU A 23 14.23 -20.11 -22.71
N MET A 24 14.04 -19.72 -21.45
CA MET A 24 12.78 -19.19 -20.91
C MET A 24 13.02 -17.77 -20.38
N THR A 25 12.62 -16.78 -21.19
CA THR A 25 12.71 -15.34 -20.88
C THR A 25 11.47 -14.60 -21.38
N SER A 26 10.58 -14.25 -20.46
CA SER A 26 9.43 -13.36 -20.70
C SER A 26 9.66 -11.96 -20.10
N PHE A 27 9.21 -10.95 -20.84
CA PHE A 27 9.16 -9.54 -20.41
C PHE A 27 7.79 -9.16 -19.82
N ASN A 28 6.89 -10.11 -19.60
CA ASN A 28 5.56 -9.84 -19.06
C ASN A 28 5.11 -11.00 -18.17
N HIS A 29 5.59 -11.00 -16.92
CA HIS A 29 5.31 -12.05 -15.95
C HIS A 29 5.08 -11.43 -14.56
N TYR A 30 3.88 -11.61 -14.02
CA TYR A 30 3.42 -10.86 -12.84
C TYR A 30 4.10 -11.26 -11.52
N SER A 31 4.86 -12.35 -11.47
CA SER A 31 5.37 -12.94 -10.21
C SER A 31 6.16 -11.95 -9.35
N PHE A 32 7.08 -11.19 -9.94
CA PHE A 32 7.79 -10.14 -9.19
C PHE A 32 6.93 -8.90 -8.91
N GLY A 33 5.80 -8.75 -9.61
CA GLY A 33 4.74 -7.81 -9.27
C GLY A 33 4.02 -8.11 -7.95
N SER A 34 4.23 -9.28 -7.34
CA SER A 34 3.70 -9.63 -6.01
C SER A 34 4.10 -8.62 -4.91
N VAL A 35 5.20 -7.88 -5.08
CA VAL A 35 5.61 -6.77 -4.20
C VAL A 35 4.53 -5.68 -4.07
N ALA A 36 3.65 -5.52 -5.07
CA ALA A 36 2.55 -4.58 -5.02
C ALA A 36 1.61 -4.83 -3.83
N ASN A 37 1.46 -6.09 -3.37
CA ASN A 37 0.69 -6.38 -2.16
C ASN A 37 1.30 -5.70 -0.92
N TRP A 38 2.63 -5.76 -0.77
CA TRP A 38 3.32 -5.05 0.31
C TRP A 38 3.15 -3.54 0.18
N MET A 39 3.24 -2.98 -1.04
CA MET A 39 3.01 -1.56 -1.26
C MET A 39 1.61 -1.13 -0.82
N HIS A 40 0.56 -1.90 -1.13
CA HIS A 40 -0.81 -1.57 -0.70
C HIS A 40 -1.01 -1.71 0.82
N GLN A 41 -0.50 -2.79 1.41
CA GLN A 41 -0.75 -3.10 2.83
C GLN A 41 0.14 -2.32 3.79
N VAL A 42 1.37 -1.97 3.39
CA VAL A 42 2.38 -1.35 4.27
C VAL A 42 2.58 0.13 3.94
N ILE A 43 2.84 0.49 2.68
CA ILE A 43 2.95 1.90 2.30
C ILE A 43 1.55 2.55 2.32
N GLY A 44 0.59 1.93 1.64
CA GLY A 44 -0.82 2.37 1.65
C GLY A 44 -1.49 2.13 3.00
N GLY A 45 -1.01 1.16 3.77
CA GLY A 45 -1.53 0.83 5.10
C GLY A 45 -2.88 0.11 5.08
N ILE A 46 -3.38 -0.39 3.94
CA ILE A 46 -4.73 -0.99 3.86
C ILE A 46 -4.61 -2.52 3.83
N ALA A 47 -5.02 -3.18 4.91
CA ALA A 47 -5.03 -4.64 5.00
C ALA A 47 -6.36 -5.18 5.56
N PRO A 48 -6.79 -6.40 5.18
CA PRO A 48 -8.00 -6.99 5.75
C PRO A 48 -7.71 -7.53 7.16
N LEU A 49 -8.56 -7.19 8.13
CA LEU A 49 -8.61 -7.89 9.44
C LEU A 49 -9.60 -9.05 9.42
N GLU A 50 -10.64 -8.94 8.60
CA GLU A 50 -11.60 -10.00 8.33
C GLU A 50 -11.68 -10.24 6.80
N PRO A 51 -12.00 -11.47 6.36
CA PRO A 51 -12.21 -11.77 4.95
C PRO A 51 -13.18 -10.79 4.28
N GLY A 52 -12.85 -10.37 3.06
CA GLY A 52 -13.69 -9.43 2.31
C GLY A 52 -13.68 -7.99 2.83
N TYR A 53 -12.79 -7.63 3.77
CA TYR A 53 -12.64 -6.28 4.33
C TYR A 53 -13.86 -5.81 5.14
N LYS A 54 -14.54 -6.73 5.84
CA LYS A 54 -15.61 -6.38 6.79
C LYS A 54 -15.05 -5.58 8.00
N ALA A 55 -13.86 -5.97 8.45
CA ALA A 55 -12.98 -5.20 9.32
C ALA A 55 -11.66 -4.93 8.59
N ILE A 56 -11.14 -3.72 8.73
CA ILE A 56 -10.00 -3.21 7.96
C ILE A 56 -8.90 -2.73 8.92
N SER A 57 -7.66 -3.10 8.67
CA SER A 57 -6.50 -2.46 9.31
C SER A 57 -6.06 -1.27 8.46
N ILE A 58 -5.90 -0.12 9.10
CA ILE A 58 -5.32 1.09 8.53
C ILE A 58 -4.05 1.41 9.32
N ALA A 59 -2.91 0.95 8.81
CA ALA A 59 -1.61 1.05 9.48
C ALA A 59 -0.47 1.38 8.49
N PRO A 60 -0.42 2.60 7.93
CA PRO A 60 0.70 3.00 7.07
C PRO A 60 2.02 2.99 7.84
N ILE A 61 3.10 2.54 7.21
CA ILE A 61 4.46 2.57 7.77
C ILE A 61 5.36 3.43 6.88
N PRO A 62 5.56 4.72 7.21
CA PRO A 62 6.53 5.57 6.53
C PRO A 62 7.96 5.04 6.68
N GLY A 63 8.80 5.27 5.66
CA GLY A 63 10.17 4.80 5.65
C GLY A 63 10.79 4.87 4.26
N GLY A 64 12.08 4.55 4.14
CA GLY A 64 12.77 4.49 2.84
C GLY A 64 12.71 5.81 2.05
N ASN A 65 12.75 6.95 2.74
CA ASN A 65 12.58 8.31 2.19
C ASN A 65 11.20 8.60 1.56
N ILE A 66 10.21 7.73 1.75
CA ILE A 66 8.83 7.99 1.34
C ILE A 66 8.17 8.86 2.42
N THR A 67 7.87 10.10 2.07
CA THR A 67 7.25 11.09 2.97
C THR A 67 5.75 11.26 2.74
N HIS A 68 5.18 10.66 1.70
CA HIS A 68 3.74 10.67 1.46
C HIS A 68 3.33 9.48 0.58
N ALA A 69 2.08 9.04 0.73
CA ALA A 69 1.47 8.10 -0.20
C ALA A 69 -0.05 8.24 -0.22
N SER A 70 -0.66 7.79 -1.32
CA SER A 70 -2.10 7.70 -1.49
C SER A 70 -2.44 6.31 -2.04
N ALA A 71 -3.37 5.61 -1.39
CA ALA A 71 -3.82 4.30 -1.82
C ALA A 71 -5.35 4.21 -1.80
N ARG A 72 -5.91 3.44 -2.72
CA ARG A 72 -7.35 3.21 -2.85
C ARG A 72 -7.60 1.75 -3.17
N LEU A 73 -8.51 1.12 -2.45
CA LEU A 73 -9.00 -0.22 -2.71
C LEU A 73 -10.53 -0.20 -2.83
N VAL A 74 -11.05 -0.76 -3.93
CA VAL A 74 -12.49 -0.98 -4.10
C VAL A 74 -12.82 -2.38 -3.58
N THR A 75 -13.56 -2.45 -2.47
CA THR A 75 -14.02 -3.70 -1.86
C THR A 75 -15.48 -3.97 -2.23
N GLY A 76 -16.02 -5.12 -1.81
CA GLY A 76 -17.46 -5.41 -1.94
C GLY A 76 -18.36 -4.44 -1.16
N TYR A 77 -17.82 -3.72 -0.16
CA TYR A 77 -18.56 -2.73 0.63
C TYR A 77 -18.42 -1.30 0.09
N GLY A 78 -17.51 -1.05 -0.84
CA GLY A 78 -17.22 0.26 -1.39
C GLY A 78 -15.73 0.61 -1.35
N THR A 79 -15.42 1.90 -1.49
CA THR A 79 -14.02 2.35 -1.51
C THR A 79 -13.45 2.55 -0.11
N VAL A 80 -12.34 1.88 0.17
CA VAL A 80 -11.39 2.24 1.24
C VAL A 80 -10.28 3.08 0.61
N SER A 81 -9.87 4.16 1.26
CA SER A 81 -8.70 4.94 0.79
C SER A 81 -7.93 5.55 1.93
N THR A 82 -6.61 5.66 1.74
CA THR A 82 -5.69 6.36 2.63
C THR A 82 -4.93 7.43 1.85
N ASN A 83 -4.64 8.54 2.49
CA ASN A 83 -3.75 9.57 1.99
C ASN A 83 -2.97 10.12 3.19
N TRP A 84 -1.67 9.90 3.22
CA TRP A 84 -0.84 10.34 4.34
C TRP A 84 0.35 11.16 3.88
N ARG A 85 0.82 12.01 4.79
CA ARG A 85 2.06 12.79 4.66
C ARG A 85 2.79 12.83 5.99
N LEU A 86 4.12 12.78 5.93
CA LEU A 86 5.04 12.98 7.03
C LEU A 86 5.78 14.30 6.76
N THR A 87 5.73 15.20 7.73
CA THR A 87 6.35 16.53 7.69
C THR A 87 7.11 16.77 8.99
N ASP A 88 7.83 17.88 9.09
CA ASP A 88 8.51 18.26 10.35
C ASP A 88 7.53 18.48 11.51
N ALA A 89 6.27 18.83 11.20
CA ALA A 89 5.18 18.99 12.17
C ALA A 89 4.53 17.65 12.59
N GLY A 90 5.00 16.53 12.02
CA GLY A 90 4.52 15.19 12.32
C GLY A 90 3.77 14.51 11.17
N PHE A 91 3.00 13.49 11.53
CA PHE A 91 2.30 12.60 10.61
C PHE A 91 0.82 12.98 10.48
N HIS A 92 0.33 13.03 9.25
CA HIS A 92 -1.07 13.30 8.93
C HIS A 92 -1.64 12.19 8.05
N LEU A 93 -2.82 11.70 8.38
CA LEU A 93 -3.52 10.66 7.63
C LEU A 93 -4.98 11.07 7.41
N LYS A 94 -5.42 11.03 6.15
CA LYS A 94 -6.84 11.05 5.77
C LYS A 94 -7.27 9.65 5.37
N VAL A 95 -8.40 9.18 5.87
CA VAL A 95 -8.93 7.85 5.56
C VAL A 95 -10.42 7.89 5.24
N ARG A 96 -10.82 7.09 4.25
CA ARG A 96 -12.22 6.80 3.93
C ARG A 96 -12.50 5.34 4.24
N ILE A 97 -13.53 5.10 5.06
CA ILE A 97 -14.03 3.77 5.39
C ILE A 97 -15.45 3.62 4.81
N PRO A 98 -15.72 2.59 3.98
CA PRO A 98 -17.01 2.44 3.33
C PRO A 98 -18.12 2.05 4.32
N PRO A 99 -19.40 2.34 4.00
CA PRO A 99 -20.55 1.91 4.81
C PRO A 99 -20.53 0.41 5.16
N ASN A 100 -21.12 0.06 6.30
CA ASN A 100 -21.23 -1.33 6.77
C ASN A 100 -19.88 -2.03 7.03
N THR A 101 -18.80 -1.27 7.24
CA THR A 101 -17.49 -1.75 7.67
C THR A 101 -16.97 -0.96 8.88
N LYS A 102 -15.92 -1.48 9.53
CA LYS A 102 -15.17 -0.81 10.60
C LYS A 102 -13.67 -0.88 10.29
N ALA A 103 -12.90 0.04 10.85
CA ALA A 103 -11.45 0.03 10.72
C ALA A 103 -10.75 0.16 12.07
N GLU A 104 -9.63 -0.55 12.22
CA GLU A 104 -8.64 -0.33 13.27
C GLU A 104 -7.54 0.57 12.71
N ILE A 105 -7.43 1.77 13.27
CA ILE A 105 -6.41 2.76 12.91
C ILE A 105 -5.22 2.58 13.85
N ASN A 106 -4.04 2.40 13.28
CA ASN A 106 -2.78 2.36 14.00
C ASN A 106 -1.80 3.36 13.37
N LEU A 107 -1.49 4.44 14.09
CA LEU A 107 -0.58 5.47 13.59
C LEU A 107 0.89 5.06 13.78
N PRO A 108 1.83 5.57 12.96
CA PRO A 108 3.23 5.21 13.09
C PRO A 108 3.82 5.55 14.47
N GLY A 109 4.61 4.64 15.04
CA GLY A 109 5.34 4.89 16.28
C GLY A 109 4.48 4.91 17.56
N THR A 110 3.26 4.40 17.50
CA THR A 110 2.38 4.22 18.66
C THR A 110 1.80 2.80 18.69
N ASP A 111 1.52 2.28 19.88
CA ASP A 111 0.78 1.02 20.06
C ASP A 111 -0.73 1.25 20.25
N LYS A 112 -1.17 2.51 20.27
CA LYS A 112 -2.58 2.89 20.39
C LYS A 112 -3.33 2.53 19.11
N LYS A 113 -4.41 1.78 19.30
CA LYS A 113 -5.36 1.40 18.26
C LYS A 113 -6.68 2.11 18.49
N GLU A 114 -7.20 2.75 17.45
CA GLU A 114 -8.52 3.38 17.48
C GLU A 114 -9.46 2.65 16.53
N ILE A 115 -10.65 2.26 17.01
CA ILE A 115 -11.68 1.65 16.17
C ILE A 115 -12.65 2.71 15.70
N VAL A 116 -12.82 2.83 14.38
CA VAL A 116 -13.77 3.75 13.76
C VAL A 116 -14.78 2.99 12.88
N GLY A 117 -15.98 3.55 12.75
CA GLY A 117 -17.00 3.07 11.81
C GLY A 117 -16.77 3.60 10.39
N SER A 118 -17.77 3.46 9.51
CA SER A 118 -17.73 4.09 8.19
C SER A 118 -17.68 5.62 8.27
N GLY A 119 -16.95 6.27 7.36
CA GLY A 119 -16.85 7.72 7.34
C GLY A 119 -15.59 8.23 6.66
N LEU A 120 -15.40 9.54 6.76
CA LEU A 120 -14.16 10.24 6.42
C LEU A 120 -13.53 10.73 7.73
N TYR A 121 -12.26 10.39 7.94
CA TYR A 121 -11.53 10.75 9.15
C TYR A 121 -10.20 11.39 8.80
N GLU A 122 -9.74 12.29 9.67
CA GLU A 122 -8.40 12.88 9.62
C GLU A 122 -7.70 12.65 10.98
N PHE A 123 -6.47 12.15 10.93
CA PHE A 123 -5.62 11.90 12.08
C PHE A 123 -4.35 12.73 11.98
N HIS A 124 -3.94 13.29 13.11
CA HIS A 124 -2.77 14.14 13.23
C HIS A 124 -1.95 13.67 14.43
N GLN A 125 -0.73 13.19 14.18
CA GLN A 125 0.24 12.88 15.22
C GLN A 125 1.35 13.92 15.13
N LEU A 126 1.32 14.88 16.05
CA LEU A 126 2.33 15.92 16.14
C LEU A 126 3.62 15.36 16.75
N THR A 127 4.75 15.91 16.32
CA THR A 127 6.08 15.65 16.86
C THR A 127 6.27 16.24 18.24
#